data_AF-A0A7S1EKY9-F1
#
_entry.id   AF-A0A7S1EKY9-F1
#
_cell.length_a   1.000
_cell.length_b   1.000
_cell.length_c   1.000
_cell.angle_alpha   90.00
_cell.angle_beta   90.00
_cell.angle_gamma   90.00
#
_symmetry.space_group_name_H-M   'P 1'
#
loop_
_entity.id
_entity.type
_entity.pdbx_description
1 polymer ?
#
loop_
_entity_poly.entity_id
_entity_poly.type
_entity_poly.pdbx_seq_one_letter_code
_entity_poly.pdbx_strand_id
1 'polypeptide(L)'
;GAALIGIQVRLGGQAIGDTLPFGPKDKSYVKHFMTCALKVAKKITDGRPVRYYVSADSFETHKLAREMLGEINVVSRLKQPKHTDRGNHDRESMMQAALDSIYLGMYVDELVMTPGSAFGALAA
;
A
#
# COMPACT_ATOMS: atom_id res chain seq x y z
N GLY A 1 -18.96 -12.03 5.84
CA GLY A 1 -17.93 -11.26 6.58
C GLY A 1 -17.70 -9.93 5.88
N ALA A 2 -17.03 -8.99 6.54
CA ALA A 2 -16.55 -7.77 5.87
C ALA A 2 -15.51 -8.15 4.79
N ALA A 3 -15.56 -7.50 3.64
CA ALA A 3 -14.57 -7.70 2.59
C ALA A 3 -13.26 -6.99 2.95
N LEU A 4 -12.12 -7.60 2.68
CA LEU A 4 -10.79 -7.05 2.86
C LEU A 4 -10.22 -6.66 1.49
N ILE A 5 -9.96 -5.37 1.28
CA ILE A 5 -9.39 -4.86 0.04
C ILE A 5 -7.95 -4.39 0.29
N GLY A 6 -7.00 -4.95 -0.46
CA GLY A 6 -5.62 -4.52 -0.47
C GLY A 6 -5.43 -3.33 -1.39
N ILE A 7 -4.75 -2.30 -0.92
CA ILE A 7 -4.33 -1.14 -1.70
C ILE A 7 -2.82 -1.02 -1.57
N GLN A 8 -2.12 -1.29 -2.67
CA GLN A 8 -0.68 -1.20 -2.75
C GLN A 8 -0.29 0.04 -3.56
N VAL A 9 0.43 0.95 -2.92
CA VAL A 9 0.88 2.22 -3.49
C VAL A 9 2.41 2.26 -3.51
N ARG A 10 3.02 2.54 -4.65
CA ARG A 10 4.46 2.79 -4.80
C ARG A 10 4.68 4.03 -5.66
N LEU A 11 5.54 4.94 -5.21
CA LEU A 11 5.69 6.27 -5.83
C LEU A 11 7.07 6.54 -6.45
N GLY A 12 7.98 5.55 -6.49
CA GLY A 12 9.24 5.71 -7.21
C GLY A 12 10.25 4.59 -6.99
N GLY A 13 11.03 4.25 -8.03
CA GLY A 13 12.24 3.42 -7.98
C GLY A 13 12.06 1.90 -7.76
N GLN A 14 10.83 1.42 -7.54
CA GLN A 14 10.54 -0.01 -7.29
C GLN A 14 9.38 -0.57 -8.15
N ALA A 15 8.99 0.16 -9.19
CA ALA A 15 8.24 -0.42 -10.30
C ALA A 15 9.24 -1.10 -11.25
N ILE A 16 8.93 -2.30 -11.69
CA ILE A 16 9.58 -2.97 -12.81
C ILE A 16 9.40 -2.06 -14.01
N GLY A 17 10.51 -1.48 -14.47
CA GLY A 17 10.52 -0.41 -15.46
C GLY A 17 10.65 0.95 -14.77
N ASP A 18 11.82 1.56 -14.93
CA ASP A 18 12.06 2.94 -14.50
C ASP A 18 10.95 3.86 -15.03
N THR A 19 10.61 4.85 -14.22
CA THR A 19 9.71 5.98 -14.53
C THR A 19 8.20 5.70 -14.52
N LEU A 20 7.63 5.51 -13.32
CA LEU A 20 6.39 6.24 -13.06
C LEU A 20 6.73 7.74 -13.14
N PRO A 21 5.97 8.58 -13.87
CA PRO A 21 6.29 10.00 -14.06
C PRO A 21 6.08 10.83 -12.79
N PHE A 22 5.70 10.19 -11.69
CA PHE A 22 5.35 10.80 -10.42
C PHE A 22 6.45 10.48 -9.42
N GLY A 23 7.01 11.51 -8.81
CA GLY A 23 7.96 11.34 -7.72
C GLY A 23 7.26 10.99 -6.40
N PRO A 24 8.02 10.58 -5.36
CA PRO A 24 7.51 10.16 -4.05
C PRO A 24 6.72 11.22 -3.25
N LYS A 25 6.64 12.44 -3.78
CA LYS A 25 5.97 13.60 -3.17
C LYS A 25 4.69 14.02 -3.92
N ASP A 26 4.34 13.37 -5.03
CA ASP A 26 3.16 13.76 -5.79
C ASP A 26 1.86 13.25 -5.12
N LYS A 27 1.33 14.11 -4.24
CA LYS A 27 0.06 13.86 -3.53
C LYS A 27 -1.13 13.77 -4.48
N SER A 28 -1.05 14.33 -5.69
CA SER A 28 -2.13 14.30 -6.66
C SER A 28 -2.31 12.89 -7.23
N TYR A 29 -1.21 12.18 -7.51
CA TYR A 29 -1.24 10.78 -7.93
C TYR A 29 -1.82 9.89 -6.85
N VAL A 30 -1.34 10.01 -5.60
CA VAL A 30 -1.85 9.20 -4.48
C VAL A 30 -3.36 9.39 -4.31
N LYS A 31 -3.82 10.65 -4.31
CA LYS A 31 -5.25 10.97 -4.17
C LYS A 31 -6.07 10.38 -5.32
N HIS A 32 -5.57 10.48 -6.55
CA HIS A 32 -6.23 9.91 -7.73
C HIS A 32 -6.30 8.39 -7.66
N PHE A 33 -5.17 7.74 -7.38
CA PHE A 33 -5.06 6.29 -7.27
C PHE A 33 -5.98 5.74 -6.16
N MET A 34 -5.96 6.35 -4.97
CA MET A 34 -6.86 6.00 -3.87
C MET A 34 -8.33 6.17 -4.26
N THR A 35 -8.67 7.25 -4.96
CA THR A 35 -10.05 7.46 -5.43
C THR A 35 -10.49 6.35 -6.38
N CYS A 36 -9.62 5.90 -7.28
CA CYS A 36 -9.88 4.78 -8.17
C CYS A 36 -10.01 3.47 -7.39
N ALA A 37 -9.10 3.19 -6.46
CA ALA A 37 -9.14 2.00 -5.60
C ALA A 37 -10.45 1.89 -4.82
N LEU A 38 -10.96 3.00 -4.27
CA LEU A 38 -12.22 3.04 -3.53
C LEU A 38 -13.44 2.81 -4.42
N LYS A 39 -13.43 3.31 -5.66
CA LYS A 39 -14.49 3.03 -6.63
C LYS A 39 -14.54 1.55 -7.00
N VAL A 40 -13.37 0.95 -7.22
CA VAL A 40 -13.25 -0.49 -7.52
C VAL A 40 -13.71 -1.32 -6.33
N ALA A 41 -13.22 -1.01 -5.12
CA ALA A 41 -13.65 -1.66 -3.89
C ALA A 41 -15.18 -1.65 -3.73
N LYS A 42 -15.81 -0.48 -3.85
CA LYS A 42 -17.27 -0.36 -3.74
C LYS A 42 -18.04 -1.19 -4.77
N LYS A 43 -17.48 -1.35 -5.98
CA LYS A 43 -18.09 -2.15 -7.04
C LYS A 43 -18.00 -3.65 -6.73
N ILE A 44 -16.89 -4.11 -6.16
CA ILE A 44 -16.65 -5.54 -5.91
C ILE A 44 -17.31 -6.02 -4.61
N THR A 45 -17.45 -5.14 -3.62
CA THR A 45 -17.96 -5.54 -2.32
C THR A 45 -19.48 -5.65 -2.24
N ASP A 46 -20.21 -5.20 -3.28
CA ASP A 46 -21.67 -5.33 -3.44
C ASP A 46 -22.46 -4.99 -2.16
N GLY A 47 -22.10 -3.88 -1.52
CA GLY A 47 -22.76 -3.41 -0.29
C GLY A 47 -22.29 -4.08 1.01
N ARG A 48 -21.36 -5.04 0.97
CA ARG A 48 -20.72 -5.59 2.19
C ARG A 48 -19.84 -4.53 2.86
N PRO A 49 -19.74 -4.53 4.21
CA PRO A 49 -18.77 -3.71 4.91
C PRO A 49 -17.35 -3.97 4.40
N VAL A 50 -16.55 -2.92 4.21
CA VAL A 50 -15.20 -3.01 3.63
C VAL A 50 -14.16 -2.61 4.66
N ARG A 51 -13.11 -3.42 4.76
CA ARG A 51 -11.86 -3.10 5.46
C ARG A 51 -10.76 -2.93 4.43
N TYR A 52 -9.84 -2.01 4.67
CA TYR A 52 -8.73 -1.75 3.77
C TYR A 52 -7.41 -2.16 4.42
N TYR A 53 -6.53 -2.74 3.61
CA TYR A 53 -5.13 -2.95 3.94
C TYR A 53 -4.34 -2.02 3.02
N VAL A 54 -3.56 -1.08 3.56
CA VAL A 54 -2.79 -0.14 2.74
C VAL A 54 -1.31 -0.40 2.92
N SER A 55 -0.65 -0.81 1.84
CA SER A 55 0.81 -0.95 1.76
C SER A 55 1.38 0.19 0.94
N ALA A 56 2.14 1.09 1.57
CA ALA A 56 2.80 2.20 0.89
C ALA A 56 4.22 2.41 1.40
N ASP A 57 5.10 2.86 0.50
CA ASP A 57 6.51 3.20 0.75
C ASP A 57 6.70 4.60 1.38
N SER A 58 5.66 5.43 1.37
CA SER A 58 5.69 6.82 1.84
C SER A 58 4.76 7.05 3.03
N PHE A 59 5.27 7.70 4.09
CA PHE A 59 4.48 8.12 5.25
C PHE A 59 3.31 9.03 4.87
N GLU A 60 3.55 9.95 3.92
CA GLU A 60 2.52 10.86 3.41
C GLU A 60 1.36 10.11 2.75
N THR A 61 1.66 8.97 2.11
CA THR A 61 0.63 8.11 1.51
C THR A 61 -0.21 7.42 2.58
N HIS A 62 0.42 6.89 3.64
CA HIS A 62 -0.32 6.33 4.78
C HIS A 62 -1.20 7.36 5.46
N LYS A 63 -0.67 8.57 5.66
CA LYS A 63 -1.41 9.69 6.27
C LYS A 63 -2.64 10.05 5.43
N LEU A 64 -2.45 10.27 4.12
CA LEU A 64 -3.54 10.59 3.20
C LEU A 64 -4.57 9.45 3.12
N ALA A 65 -4.12 8.19 3.10
CA ALA A 65 -5.02 7.04 3.10
C ALA A 65 -5.87 6.99 4.36
N ARG A 66 -5.30 7.25 5.54
CA ARG A 66 -6.04 7.34 6.81
C ARG A 66 -7.05 8.49 6.81
N GLU A 67 -6.67 9.64 6.29
CA GLU A 67 -7.57 10.80 6.13
C GLU A 67 -8.76 10.47 5.22
N MET A 68 -8.55 9.69 4.15
CA MET A 68 -9.61 9.31 3.21
C MET A 68 -10.49 8.15 3.71
N LEU A 69 -9.92 7.21 4.46
CA LEU A 69 -10.57 5.95 4.84
C LEU A 69 -11.13 5.92 6.27
N GLY A 70 -10.70 6.86 7.12
CA GLY A 70 -10.87 6.79 8.57
C GLY A 70 -9.87 5.82 9.22
N GLU A 71 -9.54 6.06 10.49
CA GLU A 71 -8.49 5.32 11.24
C GLU A 71 -8.74 3.80 11.37
N ILE A 72 -9.97 3.34 11.16
CA ILE A 72 -10.43 1.98 11.47
C ILE A 72 -10.03 0.94 10.39
N ASN A 73 -9.54 1.38 9.22
CA ASN A 73 -9.34 0.51 8.07
C ASN A 73 -7.94 0.65 7.43
N VAL A 74 -6.88 0.94 8.20
CA VAL A 74 -5.51 0.94 7.67
C VAL A 74 -4.64 0.00 8.49
N VAL A 75 -4.64 -1.27 8.12
CA VAL A 75 -3.65 -2.24 8.62
C VAL A 75 -2.33 -1.91 7.92
N SER A 76 -1.54 -1.04 8.53
CA SER A 76 -0.20 -0.66 8.05
C SER A 76 0.81 -1.07 9.12
N ARG A 77 1.59 -2.12 8.84
CA ARG A 77 2.76 -2.52 9.63
C ARG A 77 4.04 -2.15 8.87
N LEU A 78 4.21 -0.89 8.53
CA LEU A 78 5.57 -0.38 8.32
C LEU A 78 5.95 0.40 9.57
N LYS A 79 6.51 -0.31 10.56
CA LYS A 79 7.46 0.34 11.46
C LYS A 79 8.59 0.82 10.55
N GLN A 80 8.59 2.12 10.21
CA GLN A 80 9.77 2.71 9.61
C GLN A 80 10.93 2.47 10.60
N PRO A 81 12.06 1.90 10.15
CA PRO A 81 13.26 1.91 10.96
C PRO A 81 13.55 3.37 11.28
N LYS A 82 13.61 3.72 12.57
CA LYS A 82 14.18 5.01 12.96
C LYS A 82 15.61 4.99 12.44
N HIS A 83 16.01 5.98 11.67
CA HIS A 83 17.42 6.19 11.33
C HIS A 83 18.23 6.29 12.62
N THR A 84 18.77 5.17 13.08
CA THR A 84 19.69 5.08 14.22
C THR A 84 20.72 4.03 13.87
N ASP A 85 21.80 4.44 13.18
CA ASP A 85 23.16 3.87 13.12
C ASP A 85 23.38 2.34 13.30
N ARG A 86 22.44 1.47 12.91
CA ARG A 86 22.56 0.00 13.03
C ARG A 86 22.23 -0.67 11.70
N GLY A 87 23.07 -0.41 10.70
CA GLY A 87 22.87 -0.74 9.27
C GLY A 87 22.63 -2.20 8.89
N ASN A 88 22.72 -3.18 9.80
CA ASN A 88 22.35 -4.59 9.53
C ASN A 88 20.96 -4.98 10.06
N HIS A 89 20.55 -4.52 11.24
CA HIS A 89 19.19 -4.78 11.75
C HIS A 89 18.12 -4.01 10.97
N ASP A 90 18.48 -2.89 10.34
CA ASP A 90 17.57 -2.12 9.49
C ASP A 90 17.23 -2.88 8.19
N ARG A 91 18.16 -3.64 7.60
CA ARG A 91 17.87 -4.40 6.36
C ARG A 91 16.96 -5.60 6.58
N GLU A 92 17.22 -6.40 7.61
CA GLU A 92 16.38 -7.55 7.94
C GLU A 92 14.97 -7.10 8.34
N SER A 93 14.85 -6.03 9.13
CA SER A 93 13.54 -5.48 9.51
C SER A 93 12.79 -4.89 8.31
N MET A 94 13.48 -4.21 7.38
CA MET A 94 12.88 -3.74 6.14
C MET A 94 12.43 -4.89 5.24
N MET A 95 13.25 -5.94 5.10
CA MET A 95 12.89 -7.15 4.34
C MET A 95 11.69 -7.86 4.95
N GLN A 96 11.67 -8.02 6.28
CA GLN A 96 10.54 -8.63 6.97
C GLN A 96 9.26 -7.80 6.76
N ALA A 97 9.33 -6.48 6.90
CA ALA A 97 8.16 -5.62 6.66
C ALA A 97 7.68 -5.66 5.20
N ALA A 98 8.61 -5.80 4.26
CA ALA A 98 8.32 -6.02 2.84
C ALA A 98 7.59 -7.35 2.61
N LEU A 99 8.10 -8.45 3.16
CA LEU A 99 7.50 -9.79 3.05
C LEU A 99 6.14 -9.85 3.74
N ASP A 100 6.01 -9.31 4.95
CA ASP A 100 4.74 -9.23 5.66
C ASP A 100 3.70 -8.46 4.83
N SER A 101 4.13 -7.42 4.11
CA SER A 101 3.23 -6.63 3.26
C SER A 101 2.77 -7.39 2.01
N ILE A 102 3.67 -8.15 1.40
CA ILE A 102 3.34 -9.01 0.25
C ILE A 102 2.37 -10.11 0.72
N TYR A 103 2.71 -10.80 1.82
CA TYR A 103 1.91 -11.87 2.37
C TYR A 103 0.50 -11.39 2.71
N LEU A 104 0.35 -10.26 3.41
CA LEU A 104 -0.97 -9.69 3.69
C LEU A 104 -1.74 -9.32 2.42
N GLY A 105 -1.04 -8.87 1.38
CA GLY A 105 -1.61 -8.61 0.06
C GLY A 105 -2.16 -9.86 -0.64
N MET A 106 -1.65 -11.06 -0.34
CA MET A 106 -2.15 -12.32 -0.90
C MET A 106 -3.45 -12.82 -0.23
N TYR A 107 -3.78 -12.32 0.97
CA TYR A 107 -4.96 -12.73 1.75
C TYR A 107 -6.14 -11.76 1.67
N VAL A 108 -6.01 -10.70 0.87
CA VAL A 108 -7.13 -9.80 0.62
C VAL A 108 -8.09 -10.43 -0.39
N ASP A 109 -9.37 -10.05 -0.34
CA ASP A 109 -10.34 -10.50 -1.34
C ASP A 109 -10.02 -9.93 -2.73
N GLU A 110 -9.50 -8.69 -2.77
CA GLU A 110 -9.11 -7.99 -4.00
C GLU A 110 -7.92 -7.07 -3.75
N LEU A 111 -6.98 -7.06 -4.70
CA LEU A 111 -5.77 -6.24 -4.64
C LEU A 111 -5.80 -5.17 -5.72
N VAL A 112 -5.83 -3.90 -5.31
CA VAL A 112 -5.58 -2.74 -6.16
C VAL A 112 -4.12 -2.33 -5.97
N MET A 113 -3.31 -2.47 -7.02
CA MET A 113 -1.87 -2.22 -6.96
C MET A 113 -1.38 -1.16 -7.93
N THR A 114 -0.24 -0.57 -7.60
CA THR A 114 0.44 0.36 -8.51
C THR A 114 0.92 -0.41 -9.75
N PRO A 115 0.56 0.04 -10.97
CA PRO A 115 1.03 -0.58 -12.20
C PRO A 115 2.55 -0.68 -12.24
N GLY A 116 3.06 -1.83 -12.68
CA GLY A 116 4.50 -2.11 -12.74
C GLY A 116 5.15 -2.44 -11.41
N SER A 117 4.47 -2.38 -10.26
CA SER A 117 5.13 -2.72 -8.99
C SER A 117 5.44 -4.21 -8.86
N ALA A 118 6.71 -4.57 -8.66
CA ALA A 118 7.11 -5.95 -8.37
C ALA A 118 6.45 -6.49 -7.08
N PHE A 119 6.29 -5.63 -6.09
CA PHE A 119 5.60 -5.95 -4.84
C PHE A 119 4.12 -6.27 -5.06
N GLY A 120 3.46 -5.48 -5.91
CA GLY A 120 2.06 -5.74 -6.27
C GLY A 120 1.96 -7.06 -7.05
N ALA A 121 2.83 -7.25 -8.04
CA ALA A 121 2.84 -8.46 -8.87
C ALA A 121 3.14 -9.74 -8.09
N LEU A 122 3.92 -9.67 -7.00
CA LEU A 122 4.17 -10.81 -6.11
C LEU A 122 3.00 -11.10 -5.15
N ALA A 123 2.19 -10.09 -4.85
CA ALA A 123 1.06 -10.20 -3.92
C ALA A 123 -0.25 -10.58 -4.62
N ALA A 124 -0.37 -10.30 -5.92
CA ALA A 124 -1.49 -10.70 -6.78
C ALA A 124 -1.39 -12.20 -7.15
#